data_AF-A0A2B4RX24-F1
#
_entry.id   AF-A0A2B4RX24-F1
#
_cell.length_a   1.000
_cell.length_b   1.000
_cell.length_c   1.000
_cell.angle_alpha   90.00
_cell.angle_beta   90.00
_cell.angle_gamma   90.00
#
_symmetry.space_group_name_H-M   'P 1'
#
loop_
_entity.id
_entity.type
_entity.pdbx_description
1 polymer ?
#
loop_
_entity_poly.entity_id
_entity_poly.type
_entity_poly.pdbx_seq_one_letter_code
_entity_poly.pdbx_strand_id
1 'polypeptide(L)'
;MNFINSTEEFQTILQNDMTDFALPVSKAIQILLLPEEHYENPVMMTESITSSPGFSLIMDVRNVNIRANKAAIIKLYTESWPITVLAFALTGISGMFIWVLGSYEGFWWAFVTMTTVGYGDKTPKFILGRLFGVIWIMFGLILVAVFTATATSALSTNMHSFVRVEGNKIGVLNNTSAGLEAKKKGAFVTIKKMFSSLRSDEIDGVLMDRFRAAVILRAMRERTIRVFTSYDVKVPYYLAIRDTLRDLVAEGSCFKNRIERQDFESLFIKYLEPTVMFNTDTDSYNVFSGDSPNTRRFLLIVVCVFLGSAFTGITAEVIYRKLRKGNLRVKTGEDPENGHDLREVSVHSVAKPNLTNVENKLRQLVDEVSKLREQMSTISSNTDGSFREERRGTTHM
;
A
#
# COMPACT_ATOMS: atom_id res chain seq x y z
N MET A 1 -55.72 1.20 5.17
CA MET A 1 -54.37 1.03 5.74
C MET A 1 -53.52 2.15 5.18
N ASN A 2 -53.14 3.12 6.02
CA ASN A 2 -52.37 4.28 5.58
C ASN A 2 -50.87 3.98 5.76
N PHE A 3 -50.08 4.17 4.71
CA PHE A 3 -48.63 4.02 4.78
C PHE A 3 -48.01 5.39 5.04
N ILE A 4 -47.22 5.47 6.10
CA ILE A 4 -46.58 6.72 6.54
C ILE A 4 -45.10 6.66 6.17
N ASN A 5 -44.61 7.72 5.53
CA ASN A 5 -43.26 7.76 4.96
C ASN A 5 -42.21 8.40 5.89
N SER A 6 -42.65 9.07 6.97
CA SER A 6 -41.75 9.72 7.94
C SER A 6 -41.97 9.19 9.37
N THR A 7 -40.87 8.94 10.08
CA THR A 7 -40.92 8.54 11.50
C THR A 7 -41.56 9.62 12.39
N GLU A 8 -41.37 10.90 12.06
CA GLU A 8 -41.93 12.02 12.82
C GLU A 8 -43.44 12.12 12.63
N GLU A 9 -43.91 11.98 11.38
CA GLU A 9 -45.34 11.92 11.07
C GLU A 9 -45.98 10.69 11.73
N PHE A 10 -45.29 9.56 11.71
CA PHE A 10 -45.72 8.33 12.38
C PHE A 10 -45.88 8.56 13.88
N GLN A 11 -44.90 9.19 14.54
CA GLN A 11 -44.98 9.51 15.96
C GLN A 11 -46.16 10.44 16.29
N THR A 12 -46.36 11.51 15.53
CA THR A 12 -47.48 12.44 15.74
C THR A 12 -48.83 11.74 15.62
N ILE A 13 -48.98 10.80 14.66
CA ILE A 13 -50.21 10.04 14.47
C ILE A 13 -50.49 9.10 15.65
N LEU A 14 -49.44 8.47 16.21
CA LEU A 14 -49.58 7.61 17.39
C LEU A 14 -49.96 8.42 18.64
N GLN A 15 -49.48 9.66 18.76
CA GLN A 15 -49.77 10.53 19.90
C GLN A 15 -51.15 11.19 19.81
N ASN A 16 -51.65 11.48 18.61
CA ASN A 16 -52.94 12.15 18.40
C ASN A 16 -54.16 11.21 18.48
N ASP A 17 -53.97 9.96 18.94
CA ASP A 17 -55.03 8.99 19.20
C ASP A 17 -55.99 8.72 18.01
N MET A 18 -55.48 8.83 16.78
CA MET A 18 -56.28 8.61 15.55
C MET A 18 -56.16 7.17 15.00
N THR A 19 -55.45 6.28 15.68
CA THR A 19 -55.16 4.92 15.20
C THR A 19 -55.49 3.86 16.22
N ASP A 20 -56.03 2.73 15.76
CA ASP A 20 -56.36 1.57 16.62
C ASP A 20 -55.19 0.58 16.72
N PHE A 21 -54.42 0.45 15.63
CA PHE A 21 -53.25 -0.41 15.52
C PHE A 21 -52.14 0.29 14.74
N ALA A 22 -50.89 0.06 15.15
CA ALA A 22 -49.73 0.50 14.38
C ALA A 22 -48.60 -0.52 14.41
N LEU A 23 -47.99 -0.75 13.24
CA LEU A 23 -46.83 -1.62 13.08
C LEU A 23 -45.93 -1.17 11.92
N PRO A 24 -44.61 -1.47 11.96
CA PRO A 24 -43.87 -1.95 13.12
C PRO A 24 -43.44 -0.79 14.03
N VAL A 25 -43.65 -0.92 15.34
CA VAL A 25 -43.17 0.04 16.34
C VAL A 25 -41.79 -0.41 16.83
N SER A 26 -40.81 0.49 16.77
CA SER A 26 -39.45 0.21 17.26
C SER A 26 -39.35 0.46 18.77
N LYS A 27 -38.34 -0.13 19.43
CA LYS A 27 -38.08 0.11 20.86
C LYS A 27 -37.93 1.60 21.20
N ALA A 28 -37.28 2.36 20.32
CA ALA A 28 -37.11 3.80 20.53
C ALA A 28 -38.44 4.56 20.51
N ILE A 29 -39.37 4.19 19.62
CA ILE A 29 -40.71 4.79 19.57
C ILE A 29 -41.57 4.30 20.74
N GLN A 30 -41.46 3.03 21.12
CA GLN A 30 -42.16 2.49 22.31
C GLN A 30 -41.82 3.30 23.57
N ILE A 31 -40.55 3.65 23.79
CA ILE A 31 -40.14 4.47 24.92
C ILE A 31 -40.81 5.86 24.89
N LEU A 32 -40.99 6.44 23.71
CA LEU A 32 -41.67 7.74 23.53
C LEU A 32 -43.19 7.65 23.70
N LEU A 33 -43.76 6.45 23.67
CA LEU A 33 -45.18 6.19 23.90
C LEU A 33 -45.47 5.81 25.36
N LEU A 34 -44.44 5.59 26.18
CA LEU A 34 -44.64 5.39 27.62
C LEU A 34 -45.09 6.71 28.25
N PRO A 35 -46.08 6.69 29.16
CA PRO A 35 -46.54 7.91 29.81
C PRO A 35 -45.40 8.56 30.60
N GLU A 36 -45.23 9.87 30.43
CA GLU A 36 -44.50 10.68 31.42
C GLU A 36 -45.23 10.55 32.76
N GLU A 37 -44.50 10.61 33.88
CA GLU A 37 -44.93 10.29 35.26
C GLU A 37 -46.22 10.99 35.76
N HIS A 38 -46.88 11.82 34.95
CA HIS A 38 -48.09 12.60 35.27
C HIS A 38 -49.37 12.18 34.50
N TYR A 39 -49.35 11.15 33.64
CA TYR A 39 -50.55 10.65 32.97
C TYR A 39 -50.94 9.24 33.46
N GLU A 40 -52.15 9.13 34.02
CA GLU A 40 -52.61 7.94 34.75
C GLU A 40 -52.93 6.70 33.89
N ASN A 41 -52.87 6.73 32.55
CA ASN A 41 -52.98 5.51 31.73
C ASN A 41 -52.23 5.63 30.39
N PRO A 42 -51.52 4.57 29.93
CA PRO A 42 -50.90 4.56 28.61
C PRO A 42 -51.98 4.54 27.52
N VAL A 43 -51.92 5.47 26.55
CA VAL A 43 -52.87 5.55 25.43
C VAL A 43 -52.82 4.31 24.53
N MET A 44 -51.63 3.69 24.40
CA MET A 44 -51.43 2.46 23.65
C MET A 44 -50.56 1.44 24.39
N MET A 45 -50.97 0.18 24.29
CA MET A 45 -50.22 -0.99 24.72
C MET A 45 -49.33 -1.49 23.58
N THR A 46 -48.22 -2.14 23.93
CA THR A 46 -47.25 -2.62 22.94
C THR A 46 -46.89 -4.06 23.18
N GLU A 47 -46.98 -4.87 22.13
CA GLU A 47 -46.80 -6.32 22.19
C GLU A 47 -45.81 -6.76 21.11
N SER A 48 -44.84 -7.58 21.47
CA SER A 48 -43.78 -7.97 20.52
C SER A 48 -44.28 -9.04 19.56
N ILE A 49 -44.28 -8.75 18.26
CA ILE A 49 -44.70 -9.70 17.23
C ILE A 49 -43.54 -10.64 16.85
N THR A 50 -42.36 -10.04 16.66
CA THR A 50 -41.18 -10.72 16.14
C THR A 50 -39.93 -9.94 16.52
N SER A 51 -38.76 -10.55 16.38
CA SER A 51 -37.48 -9.90 16.61
C SER A 51 -36.55 -10.11 15.42
N SER A 52 -35.88 -9.04 14.99
CA SER A 52 -34.78 -9.15 14.05
C SER A 52 -33.53 -9.69 14.76
N PRO A 53 -32.69 -10.46 14.05
CA PRO A 53 -31.45 -11.03 14.62
C PRO A 53 -30.40 -9.96 14.96
N GLY A 54 -30.55 -8.73 14.46
CA GLY A 54 -29.79 -7.59 14.94
C GLY A 54 -29.44 -6.55 13.90
N PHE A 55 -28.29 -5.90 14.08
CA PHE A 55 -27.87 -4.79 13.25
C PHE A 55 -26.78 -5.21 12.26
N SER A 56 -26.77 -4.56 11.11
CA SER A 56 -25.73 -4.64 10.08
C SER A 56 -25.02 -3.31 9.97
N LEU A 57 -23.70 -3.34 10.06
CA LEU A 57 -22.82 -2.23 9.72
C LEU A 57 -22.53 -2.29 8.23
N ILE A 58 -23.00 -1.26 7.52
CA ILE A 58 -22.87 -1.14 6.07
C ILE A 58 -21.85 -0.05 5.77
N MET A 59 -20.88 -0.33 4.92
CA MET A 59 -19.85 0.64 4.54
C MET A 59 -19.58 0.58 3.04
N ASP A 60 -18.96 1.63 2.48
CA ASP A 60 -18.45 1.61 1.10
C ASP A 60 -17.04 0.98 1.11
N VAL A 61 -16.91 -0.15 0.41
CA VAL A 61 -15.67 -0.91 0.22
C VAL A 61 -14.53 -0.05 -0.31
N ARG A 62 -14.81 0.88 -1.23
CA ARG A 62 -13.77 1.75 -1.80
C ARG A 62 -13.22 2.69 -0.74
N ASN A 63 -14.10 3.34 0.01
CA ASN A 63 -13.71 4.33 1.02
C ASN A 63 -12.95 3.68 2.17
N VAL A 64 -13.37 2.48 2.59
CA VAL A 64 -12.66 1.72 3.63
C VAL A 64 -11.25 1.33 3.15
N ASN A 65 -11.11 0.80 1.93
CA ASN A 65 -9.79 0.48 1.37
C ASN A 65 -8.89 1.71 1.21
N ILE A 66 -9.43 2.85 0.77
CA ILE A 66 -8.66 4.11 0.66
C ILE A 66 -8.15 4.55 2.03
N ARG A 67 -8.99 4.51 3.08
CA ARG A 67 -8.61 4.87 4.45
C ARG A 67 -7.59 3.91 5.03
N ALA A 68 -7.79 2.61 4.86
CA ALA A 68 -6.85 1.60 5.31
C ALA A 68 -5.49 1.72 4.62
N ASN A 69 -5.48 1.91 3.29
CA ASN A 69 -4.25 2.13 2.53
C ASN A 69 -3.54 3.43 2.92
N LYS A 70 -4.28 4.52 3.16
CA LYS A 70 -3.71 5.78 3.66
C LYS A 70 -3.08 5.60 5.04
N ALA A 71 -3.76 4.89 5.94
CA ALA A 71 -3.22 4.59 7.26
C ALA A 71 -1.98 3.69 7.20
N ALA A 72 -1.97 2.66 6.35
CA ALA A 72 -0.82 1.80 6.14
C ALA A 72 0.40 2.59 5.64
N ILE A 73 0.21 3.52 4.70
CA ILE A 73 1.28 4.41 4.21
C ILE A 73 1.80 5.31 5.35
N ILE A 74 0.90 5.95 6.12
CA ILE A 74 1.30 6.81 7.24
C ILE A 74 2.07 6.01 8.28
N LYS A 75 1.59 4.80 8.62
CA LYS A 75 2.27 3.88 9.54
C LYS A 75 3.64 3.49 9.02
N LEU A 76 3.77 3.16 7.73
CA LEU A 76 5.05 2.84 7.09
C LEU A 76 6.06 3.98 7.25
N TYR A 77 5.65 5.23 6.94
CA TYR A 77 6.53 6.39 7.12
C TYR A 77 6.90 6.61 8.59
N THR A 78 5.93 6.49 9.50
CA THR A 78 6.10 6.76 10.94
C THR A 78 7.00 5.72 11.62
N GLU A 79 6.93 4.46 11.20
CA GLU A 79 7.75 3.37 11.77
C GLU A 79 9.13 3.25 11.08
N SER A 80 9.24 3.63 9.81
CA SER A 80 10.49 3.44 9.04
C SER A 80 11.51 4.57 9.23
N TRP A 81 11.08 5.81 9.50
CA TRP A 81 12.01 6.95 9.56
C TRP A 81 13.11 6.86 10.62
N PRO A 82 12.91 6.26 11.83
CA PRO A 82 14.00 6.15 12.79
C PRO A 82 15.08 5.19 12.30
N ILE A 83 14.68 4.13 11.59
CA ILE A 83 15.60 3.13 11.03
C ILE A 83 16.46 3.76 9.94
N THR A 84 15.87 4.60 9.08
CA THR A 84 16.64 5.30 8.04
C THR A 84 17.61 6.31 8.65
N VAL A 85 17.19 7.08 9.64
CA VAL A 85 18.08 8.01 10.36
C VAL A 85 19.22 7.27 11.04
N LEU A 86 18.93 6.16 11.73
CA LEU A 86 19.94 5.31 12.35
C LEU A 86 20.91 4.76 11.30
N ALA A 87 20.40 4.31 10.14
CA ALA A 87 21.24 3.80 9.07
C ALA A 87 22.19 4.87 8.51
N PHE A 88 21.71 6.08 8.25
CA PHE A 88 22.55 7.19 7.81
C PHE A 88 23.59 7.59 8.87
N ALA A 89 23.20 7.63 10.14
CA ALA A 89 24.12 7.94 11.24
C ALA A 89 25.23 6.89 11.36
N LEU A 90 24.87 5.61 11.37
CA LEU A 90 25.84 4.50 11.41
C LEU A 90 26.76 4.52 10.18
N THR A 91 26.22 4.83 9.00
CA THR A 91 27.00 4.94 7.77
C THR A 91 28.03 6.08 7.85
N GLY A 92 27.62 7.22 8.40
CA GLY A 92 28.52 8.35 8.68
C GLY A 92 29.64 7.97 9.66
N ILE A 93 29.28 7.31 10.76
CA ILE A 93 30.24 6.86 11.79
C ILE A 93 31.23 5.86 11.19
N SER A 94 30.74 4.85 10.48
CA SER A 94 31.56 3.83 9.79
C SER A 94 32.53 4.47 8.78
N GLY A 95 32.04 5.41 7.97
CA GLY A 95 32.86 6.16 7.02
C GLY A 95 33.97 6.96 7.68
N MET A 96 33.67 7.63 8.81
CA MET A 96 34.68 8.38 9.59
C MET A 96 35.74 7.47 10.23
N PHE A 97 35.36 6.28 10.73
CA PHE A 97 36.31 5.35 11.34
C PHE A 97 37.30 4.74 10.35
N ILE A 98 36.87 4.43 9.12
CA ILE A 98 37.74 3.78 8.13
C ILE A 98 38.62 4.82 7.40
N TRP A 99 38.07 5.99 7.09
CA TRP A 99 38.74 7.03 6.31
C TRP A 99 38.80 8.34 7.11
N VAL A 100 39.53 8.32 8.22
CA VAL A 100 39.75 9.40 9.22
C VAL A 100 39.99 10.81 8.61
N LEU A 101 40.38 10.93 7.33
CA LEU A 101 40.64 12.19 6.63
C LEU A 101 40.08 12.26 5.18
N GLY A 102 39.10 11.43 4.80
CA GLY A 102 38.54 11.33 3.45
C GLY A 102 37.04 10.98 3.41
N SER A 103 36.24 11.71 4.19
CA SER A 103 34.91 11.31 4.68
C SER A 103 33.86 10.93 3.61
N TYR A 104 33.94 11.50 2.40
CA TYR A 104 32.95 11.22 1.35
C TYR A 104 33.10 9.81 0.75
N GLU A 105 34.33 9.35 0.53
CA GLU A 105 34.58 7.99 -0.01
C GLU A 105 34.28 6.93 1.04
N GLY A 106 34.61 7.21 2.32
CA GLY A 106 34.28 6.34 3.44
C GLY A 106 32.77 6.21 3.64
N PHE A 107 32.03 7.31 3.56
CA PHE A 107 30.57 7.30 3.62
C PHE A 107 29.95 6.52 2.45
N TRP A 108 30.43 6.76 1.23
CA TRP A 108 29.96 6.03 0.04
C TRP A 108 30.21 4.52 0.16
N TRP A 109 31.42 4.11 0.56
CA TRP A 109 31.75 2.72 0.80
C TRP A 109 30.84 2.10 1.87
N ALA A 110 30.66 2.80 3.00
CA ALA A 110 29.84 2.32 4.10
C ALA A 110 28.37 2.16 3.66
N PHE A 111 27.84 3.12 2.89
CA PHE A 111 26.47 3.11 2.39
C PHE A 111 26.22 1.93 1.45
N VAL A 112 27.07 1.77 0.43
CA VAL A 112 26.97 0.71 -0.59
C VAL A 112 27.17 -0.67 0.01
N THR A 113 28.05 -0.79 1.01
CA THR A 113 28.30 -2.05 1.72
C THR A 113 27.12 -2.40 2.63
N MET A 114 26.55 -1.42 3.32
CA MET A 114 25.39 -1.59 4.19
C MET A 114 24.13 -2.00 3.40
N THR A 115 23.93 -1.41 2.22
CA THR A 115 22.80 -1.75 1.32
C THR A 115 23.02 -3.04 0.54
N THR A 116 24.11 -3.78 0.80
CA THR A 116 24.50 -5.03 0.11
C THR A 116 24.74 -4.91 -1.39
N VAL A 117 24.79 -3.69 -1.94
CA VAL A 117 25.02 -3.44 -3.37
C VAL A 117 26.47 -3.76 -3.74
N GLY A 118 27.42 -3.33 -2.91
CA GLY A 118 28.81 -3.77 -2.98
C GLY A 118 29.51 -3.57 -4.32
N TYR A 119 29.54 -2.35 -4.88
CA TYR A 119 30.20 -2.07 -6.16
C TYR A 119 31.68 -2.48 -6.24
N GLY A 120 32.37 -2.58 -5.10
CA GLY A 120 33.77 -3.02 -5.02
C GLY A 120 34.77 -1.98 -5.55
N ASP A 121 34.32 -0.77 -5.83
CA ASP A 121 35.11 0.38 -6.27
C ASP A 121 36.12 0.84 -5.21
N LYS A 122 35.72 0.78 -3.95
CA LYS A 122 36.55 1.08 -2.79
C LYS A 122 36.54 -0.10 -1.83
N THR A 123 37.70 -0.45 -1.28
CA THR A 123 37.82 -1.49 -0.26
C THR A 123 38.91 -1.13 0.76
N PRO A 124 38.72 -1.44 2.05
CA PRO A 124 39.75 -1.23 3.06
C PRO A 124 40.96 -2.12 2.78
N LYS A 125 42.12 -1.50 2.61
CA LYS A 125 43.39 -2.21 2.34
C LYS A 125 44.02 -2.79 3.62
N PHE A 126 43.77 -2.17 4.77
CA PHE A 126 44.33 -2.56 6.07
C PHE A 126 43.57 -3.72 6.73
N ILE A 127 44.28 -4.61 7.43
CA ILE A 127 43.69 -5.77 8.13
C ILE A 127 42.59 -5.35 9.12
N LEU A 128 42.83 -4.33 9.96
CA LEU A 128 41.82 -3.85 10.92
C LEU A 128 40.56 -3.33 10.21
N GLY A 129 40.73 -2.62 9.09
CA GLY A 129 39.60 -2.11 8.30
C GLY A 129 38.76 -3.25 7.68
N ARG A 130 39.41 -4.36 7.31
CA ARG A 130 38.70 -5.56 6.83
C ARG A 130 37.93 -6.26 7.95
N LEU A 131 38.52 -6.38 9.15
CA LEU A 131 37.82 -6.95 10.31
C LEU A 131 36.60 -6.11 10.71
N PHE A 132 36.75 -4.79 10.74
CA PHE A 132 35.64 -3.87 10.93
C PHE A 132 34.58 -4.03 9.83
N GLY A 133 34.98 -4.18 8.56
CA GLY A 133 34.07 -4.41 7.44
C GLY A 133 33.20 -5.66 7.60
N VAL A 134 33.73 -6.75 8.17
CA VAL A 134 32.93 -7.96 8.47
C VAL A 134 31.80 -7.65 9.45
N ILE A 135 32.12 -6.94 10.53
CA ILE A 135 31.13 -6.52 11.54
C ILE A 135 30.11 -5.56 10.91
N TRP A 136 30.57 -4.61 10.10
CA TRP A 136 29.72 -3.64 9.39
C TRP A 136 28.69 -4.31 8.48
N ILE A 137 29.10 -5.33 7.72
CA ILE A 137 28.20 -6.09 6.84
C ILE A 137 27.12 -6.82 7.66
N MET A 138 27.48 -7.41 8.81
CA MET A 138 26.50 -8.03 9.71
C MET A 138 25.47 -7.02 10.22
N PHE A 139 25.91 -5.82 10.62
CA PHE A 139 24.99 -4.75 11.01
C PHE A 139 24.08 -4.30 9.87
N GLY A 140 24.62 -4.19 8.65
CA GLY A 140 23.82 -3.87 7.45
C GLY A 140 22.71 -4.88 7.22
N LEU A 141 23.02 -6.18 7.32
CA LEU A 141 22.04 -7.26 7.16
C LEU A 141 20.94 -7.19 8.23
N ILE A 142 21.30 -6.96 9.50
CA ILE A 142 20.31 -6.80 10.58
C ILE A 142 19.40 -5.60 10.29
N LEU A 143 19.96 -4.47 9.86
CA LEU A 143 19.18 -3.26 9.59
C LEU A 143 18.23 -3.42 8.41
N VAL A 144 18.67 -4.09 7.33
CA VAL A 144 17.78 -4.43 6.21
C VAL A 144 16.67 -5.37 6.67
N ALA A 145 16.98 -6.41 7.46
CA ALA A 145 15.99 -7.35 7.97
C ALA A 145 14.93 -6.67 8.86
N VAL A 146 15.36 -5.79 9.77
CA VAL A 146 14.46 -5.00 10.61
C VAL A 146 13.59 -4.07 9.76
N PHE A 147 14.19 -3.37 8.79
CA PHE A 147 13.44 -2.50 7.88
C PHE A 147 12.37 -3.25 7.09
N THR A 148 12.71 -4.43 6.53
CA THR A 148 11.75 -5.27 5.83
C THR A 148 10.63 -5.74 6.77
N ALA A 149 10.95 -6.19 7.99
CA ALA A 149 9.95 -6.63 8.96
C ALA A 149 8.99 -5.49 9.37
N THR A 150 9.51 -4.29 9.63
CA THR A 150 8.69 -3.12 9.93
C THR A 150 7.83 -2.70 8.75
N ALA A 151 8.37 -2.76 7.53
CA ALA A 151 7.61 -2.43 6.33
C ALA A 151 6.43 -3.41 6.16
N THR A 152 6.66 -4.71 6.31
CA THR A 152 5.60 -5.74 6.25
C THR A 152 4.54 -5.51 7.33
N SER A 153 4.93 -5.21 8.57
CA SER A 153 4.00 -4.93 9.67
C SER A 153 3.16 -3.67 9.45
N ALA A 154 3.75 -2.63 8.86
CA ALA A 154 3.04 -1.41 8.50
C ALA A 154 2.00 -1.65 7.38
N LEU A 155 2.36 -2.48 6.40
CA LEU A 155 1.49 -2.85 5.28
C LEU A 155 0.37 -3.80 5.70
N SER A 156 0.58 -4.66 6.71
CA SER A 156 -0.40 -5.60 7.24
C SER A 156 -1.41 -4.94 8.20
N THR A 157 -1.83 -3.70 7.92
CA THR A 157 -2.76 -2.99 8.80
C THR A 157 -4.11 -3.72 8.86
N ASN A 158 -4.53 -4.10 10.06
CA ASN A 158 -5.78 -4.84 10.30
C ASN A 158 -7.01 -4.04 9.87
N MET A 159 -7.80 -4.58 8.94
CA MET A 159 -9.07 -3.96 8.50
C MET A 159 -10.07 -3.79 9.66
N HIS A 160 -9.99 -4.64 10.69
CA HIS A 160 -10.85 -4.57 11.87
C HIS A 160 -10.86 -3.21 12.57
N SER A 161 -9.76 -2.45 12.56
CA SER A 161 -9.74 -1.14 13.20
C SER A 161 -10.59 -0.09 12.48
N PHE A 162 -10.87 -0.28 11.19
CA PHE A 162 -11.70 0.61 10.38
C PHE A 162 -13.16 0.16 10.34
N VAL A 163 -13.42 -1.11 10.64
CA VAL A 163 -14.70 -1.80 10.48
C VAL A 163 -15.51 -1.82 11.80
N ARG A 164 -15.25 -0.88 12.70
CA ARG A 164 -15.96 -0.77 13.99
C ARG A 164 -16.94 0.39 14.01
N VAL A 165 -17.92 0.31 14.90
CA VAL A 165 -18.88 1.39 15.19
C VAL A 165 -18.28 2.44 16.12
N GLU A 166 -17.48 2.00 17.08
CA GLU A 166 -16.86 2.84 18.10
C GLU A 166 -15.88 3.86 17.51
N GLY A 167 -16.03 5.13 17.89
CA GLY A 167 -15.15 6.22 17.46
C GLY A 167 -15.35 6.68 16.00
N ASN A 168 -16.19 5.98 15.24
CA ASN A 168 -16.47 6.29 13.84
C ASN A 168 -17.78 7.09 13.69
N LYS A 169 -17.88 7.83 12.59
CA LYS A 169 -19.09 8.55 12.18
C LYS A 169 -20.07 7.59 11.54
N ILE A 170 -21.17 7.31 12.23
CA ILE A 170 -22.15 6.32 11.81
C ILE A 170 -23.47 7.01 11.46
N GLY A 171 -23.95 6.77 10.23
CA GLY A 171 -25.28 7.17 9.80
C GLY A 171 -26.34 6.26 10.41
N VAL A 172 -27.36 6.83 11.04
CA VAL A 172 -28.54 6.10 11.52
C VAL A 172 -29.80 6.91 11.27
N LEU A 173 -30.95 6.24 11.24
CA LEU A 173 -32.24 6.91 11.18
C LEU A 173 -32.60 7.52 12.54
N ASN A 174 -33.29 8.67 12.51
CA ASN A 174 -33.74 9.34 13.72
C ASN A 174 -34.69 8.46 14.54
N ASN A 175 -34.62 8.55 15.87
CA ASN A 175 -35.49 7.83 16.81
C ASN A 175 -35.61 6.32 16.51
N THR A 176 -34.50 5.67 16.18
CA THR A 176 -34.46 4.22 15.94
C THR A 176 -33.61 3.49 16.96
N SER A 177 -33.91 2.21 17.19
CA SER A 177 -33.10 1.32 18.04
C SER A 177 -31.63 1.26 17.60
N ALA A 178 -31.37 1.37 16.29
CA ALA A 178 -30.01 1.41 15.74
C ALA A 178 -29.25 2.66 16.19
N GLY A 179 -29.92 3.82 16.26
CA GLY A 179 -29.30 5.04 16.75
C GLY A 179 -28.96 4.99 18.24
N LEU A 180 -29.81 4.36 19.05
CA LEU A 180 -29.52 4.15 20.48
C LEU A 180 -28.33 3.20 20.68
N GLU A 181 -28.27 2.11 19.92
CA GLU A 181 -27.16 1.15 19.98
C GLU A 181 -25.83 1.78 19.47
N ALA A 182 -25.87 2.58 18.40
CA ALA A 182 -24.71 3.30 17.90
C ALA A 182 -24.14 4.27 18.94
N LYS A 183 -25.00 5.07 19.59
CA LYS A 183 -24.59 5.99 20.67
C LYS A 183 -24.02 5.23 21.86
N LYS A 184 -24.66 4.13 22.28
CA LYS A 184 -24.20 3.26 23.36
C LYS A 184 -22.80 2.70 23.09
N LYS A 185 -22.48 2.40 21.83
CA LYS A 185 -21.16 1.95 21.38
C LYS A 185 -20.14 3.08 21.13
N GLY A 186 -20.47 4.34 21.44
CA GLY A 186 -19.55 5.47 21.29
C GLY A 186 -19.37 5.97 19.85
N ALA A 187 -20.37 5.77 18.98
CA ALA A 187 -20.32 6.32 17.61
C ALA A 187 -20.77 7.79 17.55
N PHE A 188 -20.20 8.54 16.61
CA PHE A 188 -20.70 9.87 16.25
C PHE A 188 -21.88 9.72 15.28
N VAL A 189 -23.09 10.02 15.73
CA VAL A 189 -24.31 9.71 14.99
C VAL A 189 -24.74 10.86 14.07
N THR A 190 -24.91 10.56 12.78
CA THR A 190 -25.46 11.49 11.78
C THR A 190 -26.82 11.01 11.28
N ILE A 191 -27.79 11.93 11.23
CA ILE A 191 -29.21 11.59 10.99
C ILE A 191 -29.65 11.87 9.54
N LYS A 192 -28.97 12.76 8.82
CA LYS A 192 -29.41 13.22 7.48
C LYS A 192 -28.70 12.45 6.36
N LYS A 193 -29.48 12.07 5.34
CA LYS A 193 -29.05 11.47 4.05
C LYS A 193 -27.92 10.42 4.14
N MET A 194 -28.12 9.39 4.95
CA MET A 194 -27.13 8.35 5.27
C MET A 194 -26.34 7.83 4.05
N PHE A 195 -27.02 7.29 3.02
CA PHE A 195 -26.30 6.68 1.89
C PHE A 195 -25.60 7.69 0.98
N SER A 196 -26.10 8.92 0.84
CA SER A 196 -25.37 9.93 0.07
C SER A 196 -24.12 10.37 0.81
N SER A 197 -24.22 10.58 2.13
CA SER A 197 -23.07 10.90 2.98
C SER A 197 -22.06 9.75 3.05
N LEU A 198 -22.53 8.50 2.95
CA LEU A 198 -21.65 7.32 2.87
C LEU A 198 -20.84 7.32 1.56
N ARG A 199 -21.50 7.61 0.43
CA ARG A 199 -20.83 7.68 -0.89
C ARG A 199 -19.83 8.84 -0.97
N SER A 200 -20.10 9.96 -0.31
CA SER A 200 -19.21 11.13 -0.29
C SER A 200 -18.12 11.05 0.79
N ASP A 201 -17.98 9.93 1.51
CA ASP A 201 -17.02 9.73 2.60
C ASP A 201 -17.17 10.75 3.75
N GLU A 202 -18.39 11.27 3.97
CA GLU A 202 -18.70 12.16 5.10
C GLU A 202 -18.95 11.36 6.39
N ILE A 203 -19.53 10.17 6.23
CA ILE A 203 -19.72 9.18 7.29
C ILE A 203 -18.97 7.90 6.95
N ASP A 204 -18.55 7.19 7.98
CA ASP A 204 -17.69 6.01 7.87
C ASP A 204 -18.49 4.74 7.58
N GLY A 205 -19.73 4.69 8.06
CA GLY A 205 -20.64 3.56 7.90
C GLY A 205 -22.07 3.92 8.24
N VAL A 206 -22.99 3.01 7.97
CA VAL A 206 -24.41 3.12 8.32
C VAL A 206 -24.78 1.90 9.16
N LEU A 207 -25.37 2.13 10.33
CA LEU A 207 -25.86 1.05 11.19
C LEU A 207 -27.38 0.97 11.03
N MET A 208 -27.87 -0.19 10.62
CA MET A 208 -29.30 -0.41 10.47
C MET A 208 -29.70 -1.84 10.81
N ASP A 209 -31.00 -2.06 11.01
CA ASP A 209 -31.57 -3.39 11.21
C ASP A 209 -31.29 -4.33 10.03
N ARG A 210 -31.00 -5.61 10.30
CA ARG A 210 -30.65 -6.62 9.28
C ARG A 210 -31.73 -6.82 8.22
N PHE A 211 -33.00 -6.87 8.60
CA PHE A 211 -34.08 -7.04 7.63
C PHE A 211 -34.22 -5.80 6.75
N ARG A 212 -34.10 -4.60 7.33
CA ARG A 212 -34.08 -3.36 6.55
C ARG A 212 -32.86 -3.26 5.63
N ALA A 213 -31.69 -3.67 6.11
CA ALA A 213 -30.46 -3.74 5.32
C ALA A 213 -30.64 -4.59 4.07
N ALA A 214 -31.23 -5.79 4.22
CA ALA A 214 -31.48 -6.69 3.09
C ALA A 214 -32.35 -6.05 2.02
N VAL A 215 -33.47 -5.42 2.40
CA VAL A 215 -34.37 -4.75 1.45
C VAL A 215 -33.69 -3.57 0.75
N ILE A 216 -33.01 -2.71 1.52
CA ILE A 216 -32.40 -1.49 0.97
C ILE A 216 -31.20 -1.80 0.08
N LEU A 217 -30.31 -2.71 0.49
CA LEU A 217 -29.15 -3.11 -0.31
C LEU A 217 -29.59 -3.77 -1.62
N ARG A 218 -30.65 -4.59 -1.58
CA ARG A 218 -31.26 -5.18 -2.78
C ARG A 218 -31.84 -4.12 -3.70
N ALA A 219 -32.51 -3.11 -3.15
CA ALA A 219 -33.08 -2.01 -3.93
C ALA A 219 -32.00 -1.14 -4.61
N MET A 220 -30.87 -0.90 -3.93
CA MET A 220 -29.77 -0.11 -4.48
C MET A 220 -28.96 -0.85 -5.56
N ARG A 221 -28.81 -2.18 -5.46
CA ARG A 221 -28.00 -3.01 -6.38
C ARG A 221 -26.56 -2.49 -6.59
N GLU A 222 -25.97 -1.84 -5.59
CA GLU A 222 -24.60 -1.34 -5.64
C GLU A 222 -23.60 -2.40 -5.16
N ARG A 223 -22.52 -2.64 -5.93
CA ARG A 223 -21.49 -3.63 -5.57
C ARG A 223 -20.49 -3.14 -4.54
N THR A 224 -20.38 -1.82 -4.38
CA THR A 224 -19.39 -1.15 -3.51
C THR A 224 -19.89 -1.01 -2.07
N ILE A 225 -21.21 -1.02 -1.85
CA ILE A 225 -21.80 -0.92 -0.52
C ILE A 225 -22.12 -2.33 -0.04
N ARG A 226 -21.48 -2.77 1.05
CA ARG A 226 -21.61 -4.13 1.58
C ARG A 226 -21.79 -4.14 3.09
N VAL A 227 -22.27 -5.27 3.62
CA VAL A 227 -22.33 -5.50 5.06
C VAL A 227 -20.95 -5.95 5.55
N PHE A 228 -20.35 -5.18 6.45
CA PHE A 228 -19.00 -5.44 6.96
C PHE A 228 -18.98 -6.22 8.26
N THR A 229 -19.90 -5.90 9.17
CA THR A 229 -20.00 -6.57 10.47
C THR A 229 -21.44 -6.59 10.89
N SER A 230 -21.84 -7.69 11.51
CA SER A 230 -23.19 -7.90 12.01
C SER A 230 -23.14 -8.01 13.53
N TYR A 231 -23.98 -7.25 14.21
CA TYR A 231 -24.12 -7.28 15.67
C TYR A 231 -25.34 -8.11 16.03
N ASP A 232 -25.17 -9.23 16.73
CA ASP A 232 -26.24 -10.13 17.16
C ASP A 232 -26.92 -9.56 18.41
N VAL A 233 -27.83 -8.63 18.21
CA VAL A 233 -28.65 -8.04 19.27
C VAL A 233 -30.09 -8.17 18.83
N LYS A 234 -30.92 -8.94 19.55
CA LYS A 234 -32.33 -9.10 19.17
C LYS A 234 -33.04 -7.75 19.19
N VAL A 235 -33.57 -7.32 18.04
CA VAL A 235 -34.32 -6.06 17.90
C VAL A 235 -35.80 -6.40 17.81
N PRO A 236 -36.58 -6.20 18.89
CA PRO A 236 -38.01 -6.49 18.87
C PRO A 236 -38.78 -5.48 18.02
N TYR A 237 -39.71 -6.00 17.23
CA TYR A 237 -40.73 -5.26 16.51
C TYR A 237 -42.06 -5.37 17.25
N TYR A 238 -42.59 -4.23 17.68
CA TYR A 238 -43.81 -4.16 18.47
C TYR A 238 -45.03 -3.84 17.59
N LEU A 239 -46.17 -4.37 18.00
CA LEU A 239 -47.51 -3.95 17.62
C LEU A 239 -47.98 -2.95 18.67
N ALA A 240 -48.28 -1.71 18.30
CA ALA A 240 -49.00 -0.81 19.19
C ALA A 240 -50.50 -1.00 18.99
N ILE A 241 -51.23 -1.10 20.09
CA ILE A 241 -52.67 -1.36 20.16
C ILE A 241 -53.27 -0.39 21.15
N ARG A 242 -54.40 0.22 20.78
CA ARG A 242 -55.19 1.07 21.69
C ARG A 242 -55.61 0.29 22.94
N ASP A 243 -55.55 0.92 24.11
CA ASP A 243 -55.89 0.27 25.38
C ASP A 243 -57.34 -0.28 25.42
N THR A 244 -58.27 0.38 24.74
CA THR A 244 -59.67 -0.10 24.62
C THR A 244 -59.79 -1.47 23.94
N LEU A 245 -58.75 -1.92 23.23
CA LEU A 245 -58.69 -3.21 22.56
C LEU A 245 -57.83 -4.25 23.31
N ARG A 246 -57.56 -4.02 24.60
CA ARG A 246 -56.76 -4.90 25.46
C ARG A 246 -57.21 -6.36 25.42
N ASP A 247 -58.51 -6.63 25.34
CA ASP A 247 -59.06 -7.99 25.29
C ASP A 247 -58.57 -8.80 24.08
N LEU A 248 -58.18 -8.13 22.99
CA LEU A 248 -57.61 -8.80 21.81
C LEU A 248 -56.21 -9.37 22.06
N VAL A 249 -55.48 -8.86 23.04
CA VAL A 249 -54.11 -9.32 23.36
C VAL A 249 -54.00 -9.96 24.73
N ALA A 250 -55.13 -10.07 25.43
CA ALA A 250 -55.22 -10.82 26.67
C ALA A 250 -54.73 -12.26 26.47
N GLU A 251 -54.14 -12.84 27.52
CA GLU A 251 -53.70 -14.24 27.51
C GLU A 251 -54.88 -15.18 27.20
N GLY A 252 -54.65 -16.13 26.28
CA GLY A 252 -55.69 -17.05 25.80
C GLY A 252 -56.58 -16.49 24.68
N SER A 253 -56.45 -15.22 24.29
CA SER A 253 -57.17 -14.68 23.13
C SER A 253 -56.78 -15.40 21.82
N CYS A 254 -57.73 -15.50 20.89
CA CYS A 254 -57.51 -16.13 19.58
C CYS A 254 -56.39 -15.42 18.81
N PHE A 255 -56.32 -14.10 18.91
CA PHE A 255 -55.32 -13.28 18.23
C PHE A 255 -53.91 -13.51 18.79
N LYS A 256 -53.72 -13.50 20.12
CA LYS A 256 -52.42 -13.80 20.73
C LYS A 256 -51.93 -15.21 20.40
N ASN A 257 -52.80 -16.21 20.55
CA ASN A 257 -52.51 -17.59 20.17
C ASN A 257 -52.16 -17.73 18.68
N ARG A 258 -52.81 -16.96 17.80
CA ARG A 258 -52.51 -16.95 16.36
C ARG A 258 -51.14 -16.35 16.07
N ILE A 259 -50.78 -15.24 16.71
CA ILE A 259 -49.47 -14.56 16.56
C ILE A 259 -48.34 -15.45 17.07
N GLU A 260 -48.48 -16.04 18.26
CA GLU A 260 -47.46 -16.91 18.86
C GLU A 260 -47.23 -18.18 18.04
N ARG A 261 -48.28 -18.71 17.39
CA ARG A 261 -48.17 -19.86 16.47
C ARG A 261 -47.66 -19.48 15.07
N GLN A 262 -47.51 -18.20 14.74
CA GLN A 262 -46.93 -17.80 13.47
C GLN A 262 -45.41 -17.75 13.57
N ASP A 263 -44.77 -18.56 12.74
CA ASP A 263 -43.34 -18.45 12.51
C ASP A 263 -43.05 -17.28 11.56
N PHE A 264 -42.99 -16.08 12.14
CA PHE A 264 -42.64 -14.88 11.39
C PHE A 264 -41.21 -14.96 10.83
N GLU A 265 -40.30 -15.67 11.48
CA GLU A 265 -38.90 -15.76 11.02
C GLU A 265 -38.80 -16.47 9.68
N SER A 266 -39.47 -17.61 9.50
CA SER A 266 -39.49 -18.30 8.20
C SER A 266 -40.20 -17.48 7.10
N LEU A 267 -41.23 -16.71 7.46
CA LEU A 267 -41.86 -15.77 6.52
C LEU A 267 -40.86 -14.69 6.08
N PHE A 268 -40.14 -14.06 7.00
CA PHE A 268 -39.12 -13.08 6.63
C PHE A 268 -38.02 -13.68 5.76
N ILE A 269 -37.50 -14.87 6.11
CA ILE A 269 -36.46 -15.56 5.33
C ILE A 269 -36.95 -15.88 3.90
N LYS A 270 -38.23 -16.21 3.72
CA LYS A 270 -38.81 -16.49 2.39
C LYS A 270 -38.81 -15.27 1.46
N TYR A 271 -38.98 -14.06 2.00
CA TYR A 271 -39.10 -12.83 1.20
C TYR A 271 -37.82 -12.00 1.17
N LEU A 272 -36.87 -12.24 2.08
CA LEU A 272 -35.60 -11.54 2.14
C LEU A 272 -34.54 -12.30 1.33
N GLU A 273 -33.81 -11.57 0.50
CA GLU A 273 -32.59 -12.10 -0.13
C GLU A 273 -31.39 -11.89 0.79
N PRO A 274 -30.43 -12.83 0.83
CA PRO A 274 -29.23 -12.70 1.64
C PRO A 274 -28.37 -11.52 1.14
N THR A 275 -27.90 -10.69 2.08
CA THR A 275 -26.97 -9.60 1.78
C THR A 275 -25.57 -10.15 1.54
N VAL A 276 -24.85 -9.55 0.58
CA VAL A 276 -23.44 -9.86 0.36
C VAL A 276 -22.61 -9.22 1.48
N MET A 277 -21.90 -10.06 2.24
CA MET A 277 -20.94 -9.60 3.24
C MET A 277 -19.62 -9.21 2.58
N PHE A 278 -18.91 -8.27 3.21
CA PHE A 278 -17.53 -7.94 2.89
C PHE A 278 -16.65 -9.17 3.10
N ASN A 279 -15.88 -9.53 2.09
CA ASN A 279 -14.88 -10.57 2.20
C ASN A 279 -13.49 -9.94 2.04
N THR A 280 -12.66 -10.07 3.08
CA THR A 280 -11.29 -9.55 3.09
C THR A 280 -10.47 -10.06 1.90
N ASP A 281 -10.65 -11.31 1.48
CA ASP A 281 -9.81 -11.90 0.41
C ASP A 281 -10.15 -11.35 -0.98
N THR A 282 -11.41 -10.98 -1.22
CA THR A 282 -11.87 -10.53 -2.55
C THR A 282 -12.09 -9.04 -2.66
N ASP A 283 -12.45 -8.39 -1.55
CA ASP A 283 -12.86 -6.99 -1.54
C ASP A 283 -11.79 -6.06 -0.96
N SER A 284 -10.82 -6.60 -0.20
CA SER A 284 -9.68 -5.82 0.28
C SER A 284 -8.54 -5.88 -0.73
N TYR A 285 -7.87 -4.75 -0.94
CA TYR A 285 -6.72 -4.68 -1.83
C TYR A 285 -5.62 -3.81 -1.23
N ASN A 286 -4.39 -4.35 -1.29
CA ASN A 286 -3.21 -3.72 -0.70
C ASN A 286 -2.82 -2.43 -1.44
N VAL A 287 -2.01 -1.60 -0.77
CA VAL A 287 -1.44 -0.37 -1.32
C VAL A 287 -0.77 -0.57 -2.68
N PHE A 288 -0.14 -1.73 -2.92
CA PHE A 288 0.58 -2.01 -4.17
C PHE A 288 -0.19 -2.92 -5.15
N SER A 289 -1.49 -3.15 -4.95
CA SER A 289 -2.29 -3.91 -5.91
C SER A 289 -2.60 -3.08 -7.17
N GLY A 290 -2.77 -3.76 -8.31
CA GLY A 290 -3.22 -3.13 -9.55
C GLY A 290 -4.67 -2.63 -9.51
N ASP A 291 -5.45 -3.11 -8.52
CA ASP A 291 -6.84 -2.73 -8.30
C ASP A 291 -6.98 -1.35 -7.63
N SER A 292 -5.95 -0.91 -6.90
CA SER A 292 -5.91 0.43 -6.33
C SER A 292 -5.82 1.49 -7.45
N PRO A 293 -6.79 2.41 -7.54
CA PRO A 293 -6.80 3.42 -8.60
C PRO A 293 -5.59 4.36 -8.51
N ASN A 294 -5.10 4.63 -7.29
CA ASN A 294 -3.92 5.46 -7.07
C ASN A 294 -2.64 4.77 -7.53
N THR A 295 -2.52 3.48 -7.23
CA THR A 295 -1.35 2.67 -7.58
C THR A 295 -1.26 2.46 -9.08
N ARG A 296 -2.39 2.20 -9.73
CA ARG A 296 -2.46 2.12 -11.20
C ARG A 296 -2.02 3.44 -11.86
N ARG A 297 -2.49 4.58 -11.35
CA ARG A 297 -2.05 5.91 -11.84
C ARG A 297 -0.56 6.13 -11.62
N PHE A 298 -0.05 5.81 -10.43
CA PHE A 298 1.37 5.91 -10.11
C PHE A 298 2.23 5.06 -11.04
N LEU A 299 1.87 3.78 -11.24
CA LEU A 299 2.58 2.87 -12.15
C LEU A 299 2.57 3.40 -13.59
N LEU A 300 1.44 3.91 -14.08
CA LEU A 300 1.37 4.52 -15.41
C LEU A 300 2.30 5.73 -15.53
N ILE A 301 2.35 6.60 -14.52
CA ILE A 301 3.27 7.74 -14.50
C ILE A 301 4.73 7.26 -14.55
N VAL A 302 5.10 6.27 -13.73
CA VAL A 302 6.46 5.70 -13.72
C VAL A 302 6.83 5.13 -15.08
N VAL A 303 5.92 4.39 -15.73
CA VAL A 303 6.13 3.85 -17.08
C VAL A 303 6.29 4.97 -18.10
N CYS A 304 5.46 6.01 -18.04
CA CYS A 304 5.59 7.16 -18.94
C CYS A 304 6.92 7.90 -18.74
N VAL A 305 7.37 8.11 -17.50
CA VAL A 305 8.66 8.73 -17.18
C VAL A 305 9.81 7.86 -17.69
N PHE A 306 9.75 6.55 -17.49
CA PHE A 306 10.75 5.61 -17.98
C PHE A 306 10.85 5.67 -19.51
N LEU A 307 9.73 5.56 -20.22
CA LEU A 307 9.69 5.63 -21.69
C LEU A 307 10.18 6.99 -22.20
N GLY A 308 9.81 8.09 -21.53
CA GLY A 308 10.30 9.43 -21.84
C GLY A 308 11.82 9.54 -21.68
N SER A 309 12.36 9.05 -20.56
CA SER A 309 13.81 9.06 -20.30
C SER A 309 14.57 8.20 -21.33
N ALA A 310 14.06 7.02 -21.66
CA ALA A 310 14.63 6.15 -22.69
C ALA A 310 14.62 6.82 -24.06
N PHE A 311 13.52 7.48 -24.44
CA PHE A 311 13.42 8.22 -25.69
C PHE A 311 14.42 9.39 -25.75
N THR A 312 14.57 10.15 -24.66
CA THR A 312 15.58 11.22 -24.58
C THR A 312 17.00 10.67 -24.66
N GLY A 313 17.29 9.53 -24.04
CA GLY A 313 18.60 8.87 -24.13
C GLY A 313 18.92 8.40 -25.55
N ILE A 314 17.96 7.77 -26.24
CA ILE A 314 18.11 7.31 -27.62
C ILE A 314 18.30 8.49 -28.58
N THR A 315 17.50 9.55 -28.43
CA THR A 315 17.64 10.74 -29.29
C THR A 315 18.98 11.46 -29.06
N ALA A 316 19.44 11.58 -27.80
CA ALA A 316 20.76 12.11 -27.47
C ALA A 316 21.90 11.26 -28.10
N GLU A 317 21.83 9.93 -28.01
CA GLU A 317 22.78 9.00 -28.62
C GLU A 317 22.83 9.17 -30.16
N VAL A 318 21.67 9.29 -30.81
CA VAL A 318 21.58 9.47 -32.27
C VAL A 318 22.16 10.83 -32.69
N ILE A 319 21.86 11.90 -31.96
CA ILE A 319 22.40 13.24 -32.22
C ILE A 319 23.91 13.25 -32.01
N TYR A 320 24.41 12.68 -30.91
CA TYR A 320 25.83 12.56 -30.63
C TYR A 320 26.57 11.82 -31.75
N ARG A 321 26.00 10.70 -32.24
CA ARG A 321 26.57 9.95 -33.37
C ARG A 321 26.55 10.74 -34.68
N LYS A 322 25.50 11.54 -34.95
CA LYS A 322 25.43 12.40 -36.14
C LYS A 322 26.44 13.55 -36.08
N LEU A 323 26.54 14.25 -34.95
CA LEU A 323 27.52 15.32 -34.74
C LEU A 323 28.96 14.79 -34.83
N ARG A 324 29.22 13.61 -34.27
CA ARG A 324 30.52 12.94 -34.41
C ARG A 324 30.85 12.57 -35.85
N LYS A 325 29.88 12.06 -36.63
CA LYS A 325 30.05 11.80 -38.07
C LYS A 325 30.25 13.10 -38.89
N GLY A 326 29.58 14.19 -38.51
CA GLY A 326 29.78 15.52 -39.11
C GLY A 326 31.19 16.07 -38.87
N ASN A 327 31.65 16.05 -37.62
CA ASN A 327 33.03 16.46 -37.28
C ASN A 327 34.11 15.56 -37.90
N LEU A 328 33.80 14.28 -38.16
CA LEU A 328 34.70 13.38 -38.91
C LEU A 328 34.72 13.66 -40.42
N ARG A 329 33.67 14.22 -41.00
CA ARG A 329 33.61 14.62 -42.43
C ARG A 329 34.27 15.97 -42.68
N VAL A 330 34.09 16.93 -41.77
CA VAL A 330 34.71 18.27 -41.87
C VAL A 330 36.25 18.18 -41.81
N LYS A 331 36.81 17.23 -41.05
CA LYS A 331 38.26 17.01 -40.99
C LYS A 331 38.90 16.38 -42.24
N THR A 332 38.10 15.94 -43.22
CA THR A 332 38.61 15.25 -44.43
C THR A 332 38.40 16.07 -45.70
N GLY A 333 37.97 17.33 -45.59
CA GLY A 333 37.46 18.12 -46.71
C GLY A 333 38.03 19.53 -46.90
N GLU A 334 39.16 19.89 -46.30
CA GLU A 334 39.83 21.17 -46.58
C GLU A 334 41.24 20.93 -47.12
N ASP A 335 41.40 21.20 -48.44
CA ASP A 335 42.67 21.34 -49.17
C ASP A 335 43.10 22.83 -49.18
N PRO A 336 44.37 23.15 -49.53
CA PRO A 336 45.11 24.28 -49.00
C PRO A 336 44.90 25.58 -49.77
N GLU A 337 44.72 26.71 -49.07
CA GLU A 337 45.35 27.99 -49.41
C GLU A 337 45.10 29.08 -48.35
N ASN A 338 46.19 29.75 -47.96
CA ASN A 338 46.29 31.10 -47.39
C ASN A 338 45.68 31.43 -46.00
N GLY A 339 46.58 31.58 -45.02
CA GLY A 339 46.81 32.88 -44.36
C GLY A 339 45.95 33.28 -43.15
N HIS A 340 46.62 33.29 -41.99
CA HIS A 340 46.38 34.11 -40.77
C HIS A 340 45.31 33.70 -39.73
N ASP A 341 45.87 33.16 -38.63
CA ASP A 341 45.73 33.59 -37.22
C ASP A 341 44.36 33.51 -36.53
N LEU A 342 44.18 32.52 -35.64
CA LEU A 342 44.16 32.72 -34.18
C LEU A 342 43.74 31.45 -33.42
N ARG A 343 44.68 30.97 -32.58
CA ARG A 343 44.51 30.23 -31.31
C ARG A 343 43.64 28.97 -31.28
N GLU A 344 44.37 27.88 -31.46
CA GLU A 344 44.25 26.62 -30.75
C GLU A 344 43.78 26.79 -29.27
N VAL A 345 42.57 26.32 -28.95
CA VAL A 345 42.25 25.80 -27.61
C VAL A 345 41.69 24.39 -27.79
N SER A 346 42.59 23.45 -27.63
CA SER A 346 42.41 22.02 -27.75
C SER A 346 41.74 21.44 -26.50
N VAL A 347 40.48 21.01 -26.62
CA VAL A 347 39.85 20.12 -25.62
C VAL A 347 39.33 18.87 -26.33
N HIS A 348 40.25 18.08 -26.89
CA HIS A 348 40.12 16.62 -27.07
C HIS A 348 41.39 16.04 -27.73
N SER A 349 42.53 16.16 -27.06
CA SER A 349 43.76 15.42 -27.41
C SER A 349 44.16 14.36 -26.37
N VAL A 350 43.41 14.16 -25.28
CA VAL A 350 43.92 13.32 -24.16
C VAL A 350 43.70 11.80 -24.36
N ALA A 351 42.81 11.35 -25.24
CA ALA A 351 42.47 9.91 -25.34
C ALA A 351 43.07 9.16 -26.55
N LYS A 352 43.53 9.85 -27.60
CA LYS A 352 44.07 9.21 -28.82
C LYS A 352 45.59 9.06 -28.91
N PRO A 353 46.45 10.01 -28.47
CA PRO A 353 47.90 9.87 -28.61
C PRO A 353 48.49 8.81 -27.67
N ASN A 354 47.75 8.42 -26.61
CA ASN A 354 48.18 7.35 -25.73
C ASN A 354 48.01 5.95 -26.34
N LEU A 355 47.03 5.71 -27.21
CA LEU A 355 46.89 4.38 -27.81
C LEU A 355 47.97 4.10 -28.85
N THR A 356 48.36 5.08 -29.66
CA THR A 356 49.46 4.91 -30.63
C THR A 356 50.82 4.79 -29.94
N ASN A 357 51.01 5.51 -28.82
CA ASN A 357 52.23 5.36 -28.01
C ASN A 357 52.27 4.01 -27.27
N VAL A 358 51.13 3.52 -26.77
CA VAL A 358 51.03 2.18 -26.18
C VAL A 358 51.21 1.09 -27.24
N GLU A 359 50.64 1.24 -28.44
CA GLU A 359 50.81 0.29 -29.55
C GLU A 359 52.26 0.25 -30.03
N ASN A 360 52.92 1.40 -30.16
CA ASN A 360 54.34 1.47 -30.52
C ASN A 360 55.24 0.87 -29.43
N LYS A 361 54.96 1.12 -28.15
CA LYS A 361 55.68 0.48 -27.02
C LYS A 361 55.44 -1.04 -26.99
N LEU A 362 54.22 -1.50 -27.30
CA LEU A 362 53.94 -2.93 -27.39
C LEU A 362 54.72 -3.59 -28.54
N ARG A 363 54.76 -2.96 -29.72
CA ARG A 363 55.54 -3.44 -30.87
C ARG A 363 57.03 -3.47 -30.55
N GLN A 364 57.54 -2.46 -29.87
CA GLN A 364 58.95 -2.40 -29.46
C GLN A 364 59.30 -3.51 -28.45
N LEU A 365 58.43 -3.78 -27.47
CA LEU A 365 58.61 -4.88 -26.52
C LEU A 365 58.56 -6.25 -27.20
N VAL A 366 57.67 -6.44 -28.17
CA VAL A 366 57.60 -7.70 -28.95
C VAL A 366 58.89 -7.92 -29.75
N ASP A 367 59.47 -6.85 -30.29
CA ASP A 367 60.71 -6.91 -31.08
C ASP A 367 61.98 -7.09 -30.22
N GLU A 368 61.98 -6.59 -28.98
CA GLU A 368 63.05 -6.91 -28.02
C GLU A 368 62.97 -8.36 -27.53
N VAL A 369 61.76 -8.87 -27.26
CA VAL A 369 61.57 -10.26 -26.83
C VAL A 369 61.95 -11.25 -27.94
N SER A 370 61.69 -10.91 -29.22
CA SER A 370 62.12 -11.75 -30.34
C SER A 370 63.65 -11.81 -30.47
N LYS A 371 64.33 -10.67 -30.35
CA LYS A 371 65.81 -10.61 -30.35
C LYS A 371 66.44 -11.36 -29.18
N LEU A 372 65.88 -11.22 -27.98
CA LEU A 372 66.33 -11.98 -26.81
C LEU A 372 66.14 -13.49 -26.99
N ARG A 373 65.04 -13.92 -27.62
CA ARG A 373 64.80 -15.33 -27.94
C ARG A 373 65.82 -15.86 -28.95
N GLU A 374 66.20 -15.06 -29.94
CA GLU A 374 67.20 -15.41 -30.95
C GLU A 374 68.61 -15.46 -30.36
N GLN A 375 68.95 -14.53 -29.47
CA GLN A 375 70.18 -14.56 -28.67
C GLN A 375 70.24 -15.78 -27.73
N MET A 376 69.13 -16.13 -27.07
CA MET A 376 69.06 -17.35 -26.28
C MET A 376 69.23 -18.62 -27.13
N SER A 377 68.69 -18.66 -28.35
CA SER A 377 68.88 -19.82 -29.24
C SER A 377 70.33 -19.96 -29.74
N THR A 378 71.03 -18.85 -29.98
CA THR A 378 72.44 -18.85 -30.40
C THR A 378 73.39 -19.16 -29.25
N ILE A 379 73.07 -18.71 -28.03
CA ILE A 379 73.77 -19.12 -26.82
C ILE A 379 73.54 -20.62 -26.56
N SER A 380 72.29 -21.11 -26.69
CA SER A 380 71.98 -22.54 -26.55
C SER A 380 72.75 -23.40 -27.55
N SER A 381 72.87 -22.97 -28.82
CA SER A 381 73.63 -23.72 -29.83
C SER A 381 75.15 -23.67 -29.61
N ASN A 382 75.69 -22.56 -29.10
CA ASN A 382 77.11 -22.46 -28.75
C ASN A 382 77.46 -23.23 -27.47
N THR A 383 76.53 -23.33 -26.52
CA THR A 383 76.72 -24.12 -25.29
C THR A 383 76.71 -25.62 -25.60
N ASP A 384 75.86 -26.07 -26.52
CA ASP A 384 75.88 -27.46 -27.04
C ASP A 384 77.11 -27.75 -27.91
N GLY A 385 77.65 -26.75 -28.61
CA GLY A 385 78.90 -26.86 -29.38
C GLY A 385 80.14 -26.98 -28.50
N SER A 386 80.25 -26.17 -27.45
CA SER A 386 81.36 -26.17 -26.48
C SER A 386 81.42 -27.47 -25.67
N PHE A 387 80.27 -28.04 -25.27
CA PHE A 387 80.23 -29.35 -24.61
C PHE A 387 80.64 -30.52 -25.54
N ARG A 388 80.60 -30.32 -26.86
CA ARG A 388 80.94 -31.34 -27.86
C ARG A 388 82.42 -31.28 -28.28
N GLU A 389 83.07 -30.12 -28.20
CA GLU A 389 84.52 -29.98 -28.36
C GLU A 389 85.31 -30.41 -27.11
N GLU A 390 84.80 -30.15 -25.89
CA GLU A 390 85.47 -30.59 -24.66
C GLU A 390 85.47 -32.13 -24.48
N ARG A 391 84.53 -32.85 -25.12
CA ARG A 391 84.53 -34.32 -25.22
C ARG A 391 85.43 -34.91 -26.32
N ARG A 392 86.00 -34.10 -27.23
CA ARG A 392 86.95 -34.57 -28.25
C ARG A 392 88.42 -34.34 -27.87
N GLY A 393 88.70 -33.55 -26.84
CA GLY A 393 90.07 -33.27 -26.35
C GLY A 393 90.61 -34.26 -25.31
N THR A 394 89.82 -35.23 -24.84
CA THR A 394 90.22 -36.20 -23.80
C THR A 394 90.08 -37.64 -24.29
N THR A 395 90.81 -37.98 -25.35
CA THR A 395 91.04 -39.40 -25.74
C THR A 395 92.37 -39.56 -26.48
N HIS A 396 93.47 -39.09 -25.88
CA HIS A 396 94.81 -39.57 -26.20
C HIS A 396 95.66 -39.54 -24.93
N MET A 397 95.57 -40.63 -24.16
CA MET A 397 96.68 -41.30 -23.49
C MET A 397 96.25 -42.70 -23.08
#